data_AF-A0A931WWL9-F1
#
_entry.id   AF-A0A931WWL9-F1
#
_cell.length_a   1.000
_cell.length_b   1.000
_cell.length_c   1.000
_cell.angle_alpha   90.00
_cell.angle_beta   90.00
_cell.angle_gamma   90.00
#
_symmetry.space_group_name_H-M   'P 1'
#
loop_
_entity.id
_entity.type
_entity.pdbx_description
1 polymer ?
#
loop_
_entity_poly.entity_id
_entity_poly.type
_entity_poly.pdbx_seq_one_letter_code
_entity_poly.pdbx_strand_id
1 'polypeptide(L)'
;MRQAILPVLVLMAFLVAACGGAQTRTADEARPTPTPVASPSANNQTPVPEPATSERPGPVSEEQLREDLKQVRFSTARWDRTNFRIHSVSLREFRGGGPGKDDIPPLDQPKFVTVEQADKWLEDKEPVQVVDIKGDARAYPQQILIWHEVVNDVVGGEPVTVTY
;
A
#
# COMPACT_ATOMS: atom_id res chain seq x y z
N MET A 1 -18.52 -32.84 59.40
CA MET A 1 -18.89 -32.63 57.98
C MET A 1 -17.59 -32.67 57.18
N ARG A 2 -17.21 -33.88 56.74
CA ARG A 2 -17.22 -34.37 55.34
C ARG A 2 -16.13 -33.71 54.46
N GLN A 3 -15.03 -34.45 54.30
CA GLN A 3 -14.06 -34.32 53.22
C GLN A 3 -14.65 -34.86 51.91
N ALA A 4 -14.22 -34.30 50.76
CA ALA A 4 -14.01 -34.99 49.47
C ALA A 4 -13.53 -33.95 48.42
N ILE A 5 -12.27 -34.00 47.95
CA ILE A 5 -11.78 -34.69 46.74
C ILE A 5 -12.06 -33.91 45.43
N LEU A 6 -11.05 -33.16 44.97
CA LEU A 6 -10.66 -33.01 43.55
C LEU A 6 -9.72 -34.20 43.21
N PRO A 7 -9.38 -34.59 41.95
CA PRO A 7 -9.77 -34.06 40.64
C PRO A 7 -10.12 -35.18 39.61
N VAL A 8 -10.73 -34.85 38.47
CA VAL A 8 -10.67 -35.72 37.28
C VAL A 8 -10.43 -34.87 36.02
N LEU A 9 -9.18 -34.91 35.57
CA LEU A 9 -8.76 -34.73 34.18
C LEU A 9 -9.57 -35.67 33.28
N VAL A 10 -10.20 -35.15 32.22
CA VAL A 10 -10.55 -35.96 31.04
C VAL A 10 -9.86 -35.35 29.83
N LEU A 11 -8.66 -35.86 29.60
CA LEU A 11 -7.94 -35.83 28.34
C LEU A 11 -8.64 -36.81 27.39
N MET A 12 -9.29 -36.34 26.33
CA MET A 12 -9.66 -37.20 25.20
C MET A 12 -8.93 -36.73 23.95
N ALA A 13 -7.77 -37.35 23.74
CA ALA A 13 -7.13 -37.47 22.46
C ALA A 13 -7.91 -38.48 21.60
N PHE A 14 -8.50 -38.04 20.49
CA PHE A 14 -8.92 -38.94 19.43
C PHE A 14 -7.87 -38.93 18.33
N LEU A 15 -7.12 -40.03 18.29
CA LEU A 15 -6.14 -40.36 17.27
C LEU A 15 -6.79 -41.31 16.25
N VAL A 16 -6.48 -41.05 14.96
CA VAL A 16 -6.48 -41.96 13.80
C VAL A 16 -7.79 -42.20 13.05
N ALA A 17 -7.82 -41.72 11.80
CA ALA A 17 -7.96 -42.58 10.62
C ALA A 17 -7.51 -41.81 9.36
N ALA A 18 -6.26 -42.04 8.95
CA ALA A 18 -5.82 -41.76 7.60
C ALA A 18 -6.45 -42.80 6.65
N CYS A 19 -7.32 -42.34 5.75
CA CYS A 19 -7.66 -43.10 4.56
C CYS A 19 -7.22 -42.27 3.36
N GLY A 20 -6.18 -42.78 2.67
CA GLY A 20 -5.79 -42.29 1.37
C GLY A 20 -6.89 -42.54 0.35
N GLY A 21 -7.22 -41.49 -0.40
CA GLY A 21 -7.96 -41.57 -1.65
C GLY A 21 -7.15 -40.86 -2.72
N ALA A 22 -6.38 -41.62 -3.48
CA ALA A 22 -5.77 -41.14 -4.71
C ALA A 22 -6.90 -40.89 -5.72
N GLN A 23 -7.37 -39.65 -5.84
CA GLN A 23 -8.24 -39.27 -6.95
C GLN A 23 -7.36 -38.93 -8.15
N THR A 24 -7.27 -39.88 -9.06
CA THR A 24 -6.88 -39.73 -10.46
C THR A 24 -7.46 -38.44 -11.03
N ARG A 25 -6.57 -37.55 -11.51
CA ARG A 25 -6.94 -36.47 -12.44
C ARG A 25 -7.50 -37.13 -13.69
N THR A 26 -8.82 -37.05 -13.87
CA THR A 26 -9.43 -37.20 -15.18
C THR A 26 -9.03 -35.99 -16.02
N ALA A 27 -7.95 -36.18 -16.78
CA ALA A 27 -7.75 -35.41 -17.99
C ALA A 27 -8.73 -35.96 -19.02
N ASP A 28 -9.80 -35.21 -19.32
CA ASP A 28 -10.29 -35.03 -20.69
C ASP A 28 -11.44 -34.00 -20.65
N GLU A 29 -11.11 -32.71 -20.75
CA GLU A 29 -12.06 -31.73 -21.26
C GLU A 29 -11.45 -31.16 -22.53
N ALA A 30 -12.09 -31.52 -23.64
CA ALA A 30 -11.65 -31.28 -24.99
C ALA A 30 -11.34 -29.80 -25.24
N ARG A 31 -10.06 -29.51 -25.46
CA ARG A 31 -9.58 -28.20 -25.88
C ARG A 31 -10.05 -27.94 -27.31
N PRO A 32 -10.79 -26.85 -27.59
CA PRO A 32 -11.15 -26.51 -28.97
C PRO A 32 -9.88 -26.20 -29.76
N THR A 33 -9.77 -26.80 -30.94
CA THR A 33 -8.70 -26.57 -31.91
C THR A 33 -8.64 -25.08 -32.26
N PRO A 34 -7.49 -24.39 -32.12
CA PRO A 34 -7.39 -23.02 -32.61
C PRO A 34 -7.41 -23.04 -34.14
N THR A 35 -8.46 -22.46 -34.72
CA THR A 35 -8.53 -22.11 -36.13
C THR A 35 -7.28 -21.28 -36.50
N PRO A 36 -6.62 -21.51 -37.65
CA PRO A 36 -5.55 -20.63 -38.10
C PRO A 36 -6.17 -19.26 -38.40
N VAL A 37 -5.94 -18.30 -37.50
CA VAL A 37 -6.26 -16.90 -37.79
C VAL A 37 -5.25 -16.45 -38.84
N ALA A 38 -5.74 -16.14 -40.05
CA ALA A 38 -4.94 -15.55 -41.09
C ALA A 38 -4.27 -14.28 -40.54
N SER A 39 -2.94 -14.23 -40.60
CA SER A 39 -2.17 -13.06 -40.21
C SER A 39 -2.62 -11.85 -41.03
N PRO A 40 -3.00 -10.72 -40.41
CA PRO A 40 -3.22 -9.51 -41.18
C PRO A 40 -1.90 -9.10 -41.84
N SER A 41 -1.96 -8.97 -43.15
CA SER A 41 -0.86 -8.54 -44.01
C SER A 41 -0.25 -7.26 -43.46
N ALA A 42 1.06 -7.30 -43.19
CA ALA A 42 1.86 -6.16 -42.80
C ALA A 42 1.78 -5.11 -43.91
N ASN A 43 1.12 -3.98 -43.65
CA ASN A 43 1.30 -2.69 -44.36
C ASN A 43 0.49 -1.59 -43.65
N ASN A 44 0.94 -1.23 -42.45
CA ASN A 44 0.88 0.13 -41.94
C ASN A 44 1.75 0.17 -40.68
N GLN A 45 3.06 0.20 -40.90
CA GLN A 45 3.97 0.65 -39.87
C GLN A 45 3.65 2.13 -39.65
N THR A 46 2.85 2.44 -38.63
CA THR A 46 3.03 3.72 -37.94
C THR A 46 4.52 3.76 -37.60
N PRO A 47 5.27 4.79 -38.00
CA PRO A 47 6.66 4.88 -37.63
C PRO A 47 6.72 4.76 -36.11
N VAL A 48 7.37 3.70 -35.60
CA VAL A 48 7.86 3.73 -34.23
C VAL A 48 8.76 4.95 -34.21
N PRO A 49 8.45 6.02 -33.45
CA PRO A 49 9.35 7.15 -33.41
C PRO A 49 10.72 6.60 -33.03
N GLU A 50 11.72 6.89 -33.86
CA GLU A 50 13.13 6.65 -33.51
C GLU A 50 13.31 7.10 -32.06
N PRO A 51 14.11 6.40 -31.23
CA PRO A 51 14.37 6.85 -29.88
C PRO A 51 14.92 8.27 -30.01
N ALA A 52 14.06 9.26 -29.73
CA ALA A 52 14.46 10.64 -29.76
C ALA A 52 15.65 10.68 -28.80
N THR A 53 16.83 10.99 -29.34
CA THR A 53 17.99 11.33 -28.53
C THR A 53 17.46 12.30 -27.50
N SER A 54 17.35 11.81 -26.26
CA SER A 54 16.60 12.46 -25.18
C SER A 54 17.45 13.63 -24.70
N GLU A 55 17.55 14.66 -25.53
CA GLU A 55 18.03 15.96 -25.10
C GLU A 55 16.97 16.48 -24.16
N ARG A 56 17.22 16.30 -22.86
CA ARG A 56 16.41 16.84 -21.79
C ARG A 56 16.23 18.33 -22.11
N PRO A 57 14.97 18.81 -22.26
CA PRO A 57 14.74 20.22 -22.53
C PRO A 57 15.49 21.06 -21.50
N GLY A 58 16.23 22.06 -21.98
CA GLY A 58 16.88 23.03 -21.10
C GLY A 58 15.85 23.80 -20.27
N PRO A 59 16.28 24.53 -19.22
CA PRO A 59 15.35 25.28 -18.39
C PRO A 59 14.53 26.27 -19.24
N VAL A 60 13.21 26.27 -19.07
CA VAL A 60 12.34 27.26 -19.74
C VAL A 60 12.69 28.68 -19.30
N SER A 61 12.31 29.72 -20.04
CA SER A 61 12.51 31.11 -19.60
C SER A 61 11.66 31.45 -18.37
N GLU A 62 12.04 32.50 -17.62
CA GLU A 62 11.26 32.98 -16.47
C GLU A 62 9.86 33.46 -16.88
N GLU A 63 9.74 34.07 -18.06
CA GLU A 63 8.46 34.53 -18.60
C GLU A 63 7.54 33.35 -18.93
N GLN A 64 8.09 32.32 -19.58
CA GLN A 64 7.35 31.09 -19.86
C GLN A 64 6.87 30.43 -18.56
N LEU A 65 7.75 30.31 -17.56
CA LEU A 65 7.38 29.76 -16.25
C LEU A 65 6.24 30.57 -15.61
N ARG A 66 6.31 31.90 -15.64
CA ARG A 66 5.28 32.77 -15.07
C ARG A 66 3.91 32.55 -15.73
N GLU A 67 3.87 32.39 -17.05
CA GLU A 67 2.62 32.10 -17.75
C GLU A 67 2.10 30.69 -17.45
N ASP A 68 2.97 29.70 -17.36
CA ASP A 68 2.56 28.33 -17.03
C ASP A 68 2.02 28.21 -15.60
N LEU A 69 2.65 28.87 -14.63
CA LEU A 69 2.19 28.88 -13.24
C LEU A 69 0.82 29.54 -13.03
N LYS A 70 0.33 30.37 -13.95
CA LYS A 70 -1.06 30.86 -13.90
C LYS A 70 -2.09 29.78 -14.23
N GLN A 71 -1.67 28.71 -14.88
CA GLN A 71 -2.54 27.69 -15.46
C GLN A 71 -2.46 26.34 -14.73
N VAL A 72 -1.55 26.20 -13.77
CA VAL A 72 -1.40 24.95 -13.01
C VAL A 72 -2.59 24.71 -12.07
N ARG A 73 -2.86 23.43 -11.79
CA ARG A 73 -3.96 22.97 -10.93
C ARG A 73 -3.47 22.38 -9.62
N PHE A 74 -2.39 22.92 -9.09
CA PHE A 74 -1.79 22.53 -7.81
C PHE A 74 -1.03 23.74 -7.20
N SER A 75 -0.73 23.67 -5.91
CA SER A 75 0.01 24.73 -5.22
C SER A 75 1.52 24.54 -5.36
N THR A 76 2.23 25.62 -5.71
CA THR A 76 3.70 25.69 -5.70
C THR A 76 4.26 26.34 -4.44
N ALA A 77 3.42 26.88 -3.55
CA ALA A 77 3.82 27.80 -2.49
C ALA A 77 4.80 27.21 -1.45
N ARG A 78 4.74 25.89 -1.20
CA ARG A 78 5.59 25.20 -0.21
C ARG A 78 6.73 24.40 -0.84
N TRP A 79 6.95 24.57 -2.14
CA TRP A 79 8.02 23.93 -2.90
C TRP A 79 9.20 24.89 -3.09
N ASP A 80 9.69 25.47 -2.00
CA ASP A 80 10.76 26.47 -1.94
C ASP A 80 12.09 25.98 -2.58
N ARG A 81 12.33 24.67 -2.52
CA ARG A 81 13.54 24.03 -3.08
C ARG A 81 13.41 23.62 -4.54
N THR A 82 12.20 23.64 -5.12
CA THR A 82 11.96 23.11 -6.47
C THR A 82 12.16 24.18 -7.53
N ASN A 83 13.09 23.94 -8.46
CA ASN A 83 13.23 24.76 -9.65
C ASN A 83 12.24 24.31 -10.74
N PHE A 84 11.05 24.92 -10.78
CA PHE A 84 10.02 24.61 -11.77
C PHE A 84 10.38 24.95 -13.21
N ARG A 85 11.51 25.63 -13.47
CA ARG A 85 11.98 25.84 -14.85
C ARG A 85 12.54 24.58 -15.48
N ILE A 86 12.93 23.61 -14.65
CA ILE A 86 13.47 22.33 -15.08
C ILE A 86 12.32 21.33 -15.09
N HIS A 87 11.70 21.15 -16.25
CA HIS A 87 10.67 20.14 -16.49
C HIS A 87 10.72 19.64 -17.93
N SER A 88 10.39 18.37 -18.15
CA SER A 88 10.35 17.75 -19.48
C SER A 88 8.96 17.70 -20.10
N VAL A 89 7.92 18.00 -19.30
CA VAL A 89 6.50 17.96 -19.68
C VAL A 89 5.80 19.21 -19.13
N SER A 90 4.65 19.58 -19.70
CA SER A 90 3.96 20.79 -19.28
C SER A 90 3.52 20.70 -17.82
N LEU A 91 3.74 21.76 -17.02
CA LEU A 91 3.26 21.80 -15.64
C LEU A 91 1.73 21.67 -15.52
N ARG A 92 1.00 21.91 -16.61
CA ARG A 92 -0.47 21.82 -16.67
C ARG A 92 -0.99 20.38 -16.66
N GLU A 93 -0.13 19.41 -16.95
CA GLU A 93 -0.46 17.98 -16.91
C GLU A 93 -0.64 17.49 -15.46
N PHE A 94 -0.03 18.19 -14.49
CA PHE A 94 -0.12 17.85 -13.09
C PHE A 94 -1.36 18.46 -12.42
N ARG A 95 -1.94 17.69 -11.50
CA ARG A 95 -3.07 18.09 -10.66
C ARG A 95 -2.74 17.84 -9.20
N GLY A 96 -3.26 18.69 -8.31
CA GLY A 96 -3.12 18.50 -6.88
C GLY A 96 -3.95 17.30 -6.39
N GLY A 97 -3.38 16.50 -5.50
CA GLY A 97 -4.03 15.33 -4.91
C GLY A 97 -4.94 15.64 -3.70
N GLY A 98 -5.10 16.91 -3.33
CA GLY A 98 -5.84 17.32 -2.14
C GLY A 98 -4.92 18.08 -1.17
N PRO A 99 -4.44 17.45 -0.09
CA PRO A 99 -3.46 18.05 0.82
C PRO A 99 -2.25 18.58 0.03
N GLY A 100 -1.82 19.80 0.31
CA GLY A 100 -0.59 20.32 -0.30
C GLY A 100 0.62 19.66 0.33
N LYS A 101 1.82 19.89 -0.22
CA LYS A 101 3.14 19.43 0.25
C LYS A 101 3.14 18.77 1.66
N ASP A 102 3.59 19.34 2.75
CA ASP A 102 3.68 18.59 4.03
C ASP A 102 2.43 18.83 4.92
N ASP A 103 1.21 18.70 4.38
CA ASP A 103 -0.05 18.99 5.13
C ASP A 103 -0.59 17.85 5.99
N ILE A 104 -0.03 16.64 5.85
CA ILE A 104 -0.40 15.49 6.67
C ILE A 104 0.74 15.23 7.65
N PRO A 105 0.59 15.62 8.92
CA PRO A 105 1.68 15.51 9.88
C PRO A 105 1.85 14.04 10.31
N PRO A 106 3.09 13.53 10.30
CA PRO A 106 3.38 12.22 10.86
C PRO A 106 3.11 12.23 12.37
N LEU A 107 2.94 11.03 12.92
CA LEU A 107 2.76 10.83 14.35
C LEU A 107 4.10 10.38 14.97
N ASP A 108 4.89 11.35 15.44
CA ASP A 108 6.24 11.11 15.96
C ASP A 108 6.29 10.67 17.43
N GLN A 109 5.20 10.86 18.17
CA GLN A 109 5.08 10.49 19.58
C GLN A 109 3.75 9.77 19.81
N PRO A 110 3.60 8.52 19.33
CA PRO A 110 2.38 7.76 19.53
C PRO A 110 2.04 7.58 21.00
N LYS A 111 0.75 7.70 21.31
CA LYS A 111 0.18 7.37 22.61
C LYS A 111 -0.68 6.13 22.45
N PHE A 112 -0.34 5.11 23.21
CA PHE A 112 -1.07 3.85 23.21
C PHE A 112 -2.09 3.80 24.35
N VAL A 113 -3.17 3.08 24.10
CA VAL A 113 -4.22 2.75 25.06
C VAL A 113 -4.26 1.24 25.24
N THR A 114 -4.90 0.76 26.31
CA THR A 114 -5.08 -0.69 26.50
C THR A 114 -6.11 -1.25 25.51
N VAL A 115 -6.14 -2.58 25.35
CA VAL A 115 -7.13 -3.25 24.50
C VAL A 115 -8.56 -2.91 24.96
N GLU A 116 -8.84 -2.95 26.26
CA GLU A 116 -10.17 -2.65 26.81
C GLU A 116 -10.60 -1.18 26.60
N GLN A 117 -9.63 -0.28 26.42
CA GLN A 117 -9.89 1.11 26.05
C GLN A 117 -10.13 1.24 24.54
N ALA A 118 -9.40 0.49 23.72
CA ALA A 118 -9.58 0.42 22.28
C ALA A 118 -10.94 -0.16 21.89
N ASP A 119 -11.39 -1.23 22.56
CA ASP A 119 -12.68 -1.91 22.33
C ASP A 119 -13.90 -0.98 22.44
N LYS A 120 -13.74 0.22 23.01
CA LYS A 120 -14.82 1.22 23.13
C LYS A 120 -15.03 2.03 21.85
N TRP A 121 -14.07 2.06 20.94
CA TRP A 121 -14.10 2.89 19.73
C TRP A 121 -13.60 2.20 18.47
N LEU A 122 -12.88 1.08 18.59
CA LEU A 122 -12.44 0.27 17.47
C LEU A 122 -13.46 -0.85 17.23
N GLU A 123 -14.09 -0.90 16.05
CA GLU A 123 -15.06 -1.96 15.75
C GLU A 123 -14.37 -3.30 15.43
N ASP A 124 -15.05 -4.42 15.68
CA ASP A 124 -14.53 -5.79 15.51
C ASP A 124 -13.92 -6.11 14.12
N LYS A 125 -14.34 -5.39 13.08
CA LYS A 125 -13.91 -5.60 11.69
C LYS A 125 -13.00 -4.50 11.16
N GLU A 126 -12.52 -3.61 12.02
CA GLU A 126 -11.58 -2.58 11.61
C GLU A 126 -10.18 -3.16 11.33
N PRO A 127 -9.55 -2.77 10.21
CA PRO A 127 -8.20 -3.19 9.91
C PRO A 127 -7.18 -2.52 10.83
N VAL A 128 -6.28 -3.32 11.36
CA VAL A 128 -5.14 -2.88 12.18
C VAL A 128 -3.85 -3.45 11.61
N GLN A 129 -2.78 -2.67 11.64
CA GLN A 129 -1.44 -3.18 11.43
C GLN A 129 -0.85 -3.59 12.77
N VAL A 130 -0.25 -4.77 12.86
CA VAL A 130 0.39 -5.25 14.08
C VAL A 130 1.90 -5.29 13.87
N VAL A 131 2.64 -4.70 14.80
CA VAL A 131 4.10 -4.81 14.87
C VAL A 131 4.43 -5.51 16.19
N ASP A 132 5.13 -6.64 16.11
CA ASP A 132 5.65 -7.36 17.26
C ASP A 132 7.16 -7.52 17.11
N ILE A 133 7.91 -6.81 17.94
CA ILE A 133 9.37 -6.85 17.96
C ILE A 133 9.80 -7.15 19.39
N LYS A 134 10.52 -8.26 19.58
CA LYS A 134 11.04 -8.71 20.88
C LYS A 134 9.95 -8.81 21.97
N GLY A 135 8.71 -9.14 21.59
CA GLY A 135 7.58 -9.30 22.51
C GLY A 135 6.87 -8.00 22.89
N ASP A 136 7.31 -6.85 22.36
CA ASP A 136 6.55 -5.59 22.39
C ASP A 136 5.61 -5.58 21.17
N ALA A 137 4.38 -6.04 21.38
CA ALA A 137 3.34 -6.10 20.36
C ALA A 137 2.43 -4.88 20.44
N ARG A 138 2.31 -4.16 19.31
CA ARG A 138 1.49 -2.95 19.19
C ARG A 138 0.57 -3.03 17.98
N ALA A 139 -0.60 -2.43 18.10
CA ALA A 139 -1.58 -2.32 17.03
C ALA A 139 -1.72 -0.85 16.59
N TYR A 140 -1.72 -0.63 15.28
CA TYR A 140 -1.85 0.68 14.63
C TYR A 140 -3.12 0.66 13.76
N PRO A 141 -4.24 1.20 14.25
CA PRO A 141 -5.50 1.18 13.50
C PRO A 141 -5.46 2.00 12.23
N GLN A 142 -5.99 1.43 11.15
CA GLN A 142 -6.07 2.10 9.85
C GLN A 142 -6.82 3.44 9.94
N GLN A 143 -7.88 3.51 10.76
CA GLN A 143 -8.66 4.74 10.93
C GLN A 143 -7.85 5.90 11.54
N ILE A 144 -6.77 5.62 12.28
CA ILE A 144 -5.83 6.65 12.76
C ILE A 144 -4.79 6.94 11.70
N LEU A 145 -4.24 5.89 11.08
CA LEU A 145 -3.23 6.03 10.03
C LEU A 145 -3.76 6.89 8.88
N ILE A 146 -5.05 6.82 8.53
CA ILE A 146 -5.64 7.66 7.47
C ILE A 146 -5.42 9.16 7.65
N TRP A 147 -5.30 9.63 8.89
CA TRP A 147 -5.08 11.05 9.18
C TRP A 147 -3.62 11.44 9.36
N HIS A 148 -2.73 10.46 9.54
CA HIS A 148 -1.32 10.69 9.87
C HIS A 148 -0.33 10.12 8.87
N GLU A 149 -0.75 9.16 8.04
CA GLU A 149 -0.01 8.41 6.99
C GLU A 149 1.26 7.67 7.42
N VAL A 150 1.94 8.17 8.45
CA VAL A 150 3.24 7.75 8.93
C VAL A 150 3.22 7.85 10.46
N VAL A 151 3.62 6.78 11.12
CA VAL A 151 3.91 6.77 12.57
C VAL A 151 5.38 6.44 12.74
N ASN A 152 6.12 7.30 13.43
CA ASN A 152 7.49 7.01 13.84
C ASN A 152 7.45 6.55 15.30
N ASP A 153 7.93 5.34 15.55
CA ASP A 153 7.85 4.69 16.87
C ASP A 153 9.14 3.94 17.19
N VAL A 154 9.28 3.52 18.44
CA VAL A 154 10.32 2.60 18.91
C VAL A 154 9.63 1.40 19.57
N VAL A 155 9.73 0.24 18.94
CA VAL A 155 9.06 -1.01 19.38
C VAL A 155 10.13 -2.06 19.69
N GLY A 156 10.10 -2.62 20.91
CA GLY A 156 11.15 -3.57 21.33
C GLY A 156 12.56 -2.97 21.31
N GLY A 157 12.67 -1.64 21.46
CA GLY A 157 13.91 -0.87 21.37
C GLY A 157 14.41 -0.62 19.94
N GLU A 158 13.69 -1.04 18.90
CA GLU A 158 14.04 -0.80 17.50
C GLU A 158 13.21 0.37 16.93
N PRO A 159 13.84 1.36 16.27
CA PRO A 159 13.11 2.41 15.59
C PRO A 159 12.39 1.84 14.36
N VAL A 160 11.10 2.17 14.24
CA VAL A 160 10.24 1.73 13.14
C VAL A 160 9.44 2.89 12.57
N THR A 161 9.11 2.78 11.28
CA THR A 161 8.15 3.66 10.62
C THR A 161 7.01 2.79 10.10
N VAL A 162 5.79 3.05 10.58
CA VAL A 162 4.56 2.35 10.18
C VAL A 162 3.79 3.22 9.19
N THR A 163 3.38 2.66 8.05
CA THR A 163 2.69 3.35 6.95
C THR A 163 1.76 2.38 6.19
N TYR A 164 0.92 2.86 5.27
CA TYR A 164 -0.05 2.05 4.52
C TYR A 164 -0.27 2.53 3.08
#